data_AF-A0A256FHE9-F1
#
_entry.id   AF-A0A256FHE9-F1
#
_cell.length_a   1.000
_cell.length_b   1.000
_cell.length_c   1.000
_cell.angle_alpha   90.00
_cell.angle_beta   90.00
_cell.angle_gamma   90.00
#
_symmetry.space_group_name_H-M   'P 1'
#
loop_
_entity.id
_entity.type
_entity.pdbx_description
1 polymer ?
#
loop_
_entity_poly.entity_id
_entity_poly.type
_entity_poly.pdbx_seq_one_letter_code
_entity_poly.pdbx_strand_id
1 'polypeptide(L)'
;MSAFRTLCADNGGVFLAYDIDRQKPLRYLGGFPAGFNGQGNVRSFINSRSVDVDGLPANFELVPGDYLEIWRTLLVRSLHLVTQPVIASAAGRATVNFNYPIDLQHFKVPCSVHFERASCLMQIDPGSWSASKSMQDRPVSFSATEMFFYE
;
A
#
# COMPACT_ATOMS: atom_id res chain seq x y z
N MET A 1 5.11 -11.27 34.37
CA MET A 1 5.13 -11.61 32.93
C MET A 1 3.83 -11.12 32.32
N SER A 2 3.91 -10.42 31.19
CA SER A 2 2.81 -9.68 30.56
C SER A 2 1.68 -10.60 30.09
N ALA A 3 0.48 -10.43 30.64
CA ALA A 3 -0.75 -11.08 30.21
C ALA A 3 -1.32 -10.51 28.89
N PHE A 4 -0.59 -9.61 28.22
CA PHE A 4 -0.96 -9.04 26.93
C PHE A 4 -0.48 -9.90 25.74
N ARG A 5 0.09 -11.08 26.00
CA ARG A 5 0.62 -11.99 24.97
C ARG A 5 -0.44 -12.81 24.23
N THR A 6 -1.70 -12.82 24.66
CA THR A 6 -2.55 -14.00 24.41
C THR A 6 -3.66 -13.87 23.37
N LEU A 7 -3.54 -13.02 22.34
CA LEU A 7 -4.50 -13.09 21.21
C LEU A 7 -3.90 -12.92 19.80
N CYS A 8 -2.71 -12.32 19.64
CA CYS A 8 -2.11 -12.13 18.31
C CYS A 8 -0.72 -12.78 18.16
N ALA A 9 -0.10 -13.26 19.25
CA ALA A 9 1.36 -13.30 19.36
C ALA A 9 2.03 -14.68 19.34
N ASP A 10 1.29 -15.80 19.40
CA ASP A 10 1.98 -17.11 19.40
C ASP A 10 2.33 -17.57 17.97
N ASN A 11 1.54 -17.19 16.94
CA ASN A 11 1.74 -17.61 15.54
C ASN A 11 1.70 -16.45 14.51
N GLY A 12 1.77 -15.19 14.94
CA GLY A 12 1.85 -14.03 14.04
C GLY A 12 0.53 -13.67 13.35
N GLY A 13 -0.35 -12.96 14.05
CA GLY A 13 -1.50 -12.33 13.39
C GLY A 13 -1.06 -11.32 12.32
N VAL A 14 -1.89 -11.17 11.29
CA VAL A 14 -1.70 -10.18 10.23
C VAL A 14 -2.46 -8.90 10.53
N PHE A 15 -1.91 -7.77 10.12
CA PHE A 15 -2.51 -6.46 10.30
C PHE A 15 -2.35 -5.61 9.04
N LEU A 16 -3.26 -4.65 8.84
CA LEU A 16 -3.18 -3.72 7.73
C LEU A 16 -2.33 -2.52 8.15
N ALA A 17 -1.26 -2.25 7.40
CA ALA A 17 -0.34 -1.15 7.66
C ALA A 17 -0.48 -0.06 6.58
N TYR A 18 -0.47 1.20 7.01
CA TYR A 18 -0.36 2.37 6.13
C TYR A 18 0.47 3.46 6.81
N ASP A 19 1.08 4.35 6.03
CA ASP A 19 1.84 5.50 6.52
C ASP A 19 0.87 6.61 6.96
N ILE A 20 0.88 6.96 8.25
CA ILE A 20 -0.03 7.98 8.82
C ILE A 20 0.32 9.39 8.35
N ASP A 21 1.59 9.66 8.05
CA ASP A 21 2.07 10.97 7.63
C ASP A 21 1.87 11.18 6.12
N ARG A 22 1.73 10.08 5.37
CA ARG A 22 1.56 10.09 3.91
C ARG A 22 0.36 9.27 3.46
N GLN A 23 -0.82 9.69 3.90
CA GLN A 23 -2.09 9.05 3.54
C GLN A 23 -2.58 9.35 2.12
N LYS A 24 -1.97 10.31 1.42
CA LYS A 24 -2.36 10.73 0.06
C LYS A 24 -1.11 11.03 -0.76
N PRO A 25 -1.20 11.03 -2.10
CA PRO A 25 -0.11 11.50 -2.93
C PRO A 25 0.26 12.95 -2.60
N LEU A 26 1.53 13.28 -2.79
CA LEU A 26 2.14 14.55 -2.39
C LEU A 26 1.46 15.76 -3.05
N ARG A 27 0.93 15.61 -4.26
CA ARG A 27 0.17 16.66 -4.97
C ARG A 27 -1.25 16.87 -4.42
N TYR A 28 -1.76 15.94 -3.62
CA TYR A 28 -3.17 15.89 -3.18
C TYR A 28 -3.32 15.83 -1.66
N LEU A 29 -2.34 16.31 -0.91
CA LEU A 29 -2.42 16.42 0.56
C LEU A 29 -3.61 17.27 1.02
N GLY A 30 -3.98 18.29 0.23
CA GLY A 30 -5.16 19.13 0.47
C GLY A 30 -6.50 18.49 0.08
N GLY A 31 -6.49 17.31 -0.54
CA GLY A 31 -7.68 16.63 -1.04
C GLY A 31 -7.58 16.23 -2.52
N PHE A 32 -8.40 15.25 -2.90
CA PHE A 32 -8.53 14.83 -4.28
C PHE A 32 -9.45 15.75 -5.08
N PRO A 33 -9.37 15.73 -6.42
CA PRO A 33 -10.35 16.37 -7.28
C PRO A 33 -11.78 15.94 -6.93
N ALA A 34 -12.75 16.85 -7.09
CA ALA A 34 -14.14 16.57 -6.75
C ALA A 34 -14.68 15.32 -7.47
N GLY A 35 -15.35 14.45 -6.71
CA GLY A 35 -15.89 13.19 -7.22
C GLY A 35 -14.88 12.04 -7.34
N PHE A 36 -13.59 12.29 -7.06
CA PHE A 36 -12.57 11.24 -7.00
C PHE A 36 -12.29 10.83 -5.54
N ASN A 37 -12.37 9.54 -5.27
CA ASN A 37 -12.16 8.94 -3.94
C ASN A 37 -10.76 8.34 -3.77
N GLY A 38 -9.81 8.65 -4.66
CA GLY A 38 -8.45 8.09 -4.59
C GLY A 38 -8.35 6.64 -5.10
N GLN A 39 -9.31 6.15 -5.87
CA GLN A 39 -9.30 4.79 -6.44
C GLN A 39 -9.35 4.81 -7.97
N GLY A 40 -8.40 4.14 -8.61
CA GLY A 40 -8.44 3.78 -10.04
C GLY A 40 -8.58 2.26 -10.23
N ASN A 41 -8.74 1.82 -11.48
CA ASN A 41 -8.70 0.38 -11.80
C ASN A 41 -7.44 0.02 -12.57
N VAL A 42 -6.91 -1.17 -12.31
CA VAL A 42 -5.84 -1.75 -13.11
C VAL A 42 -6.44 -2.27 -14.40
N ARG A 43 -6.11 -1.62 -15.51
CA ARG A 43 -6.51 -2.06 -16.85
C ARG A 43 -5.64 -3.20 -17.34
N SER A 44 -4.33 -3.09 -17.14
CA SER A 44 -3.37 -4.14 -17.49
C SER A 44 -2.06 -3.97 -16.75
N PHE A 45 -1.38 -5.08 -16.45
CA PHE A 45 0.00 -5.06 -16.02
C PHE A 45 0.90 -5.07 -17.25
N ILE A 46 1.74 -4.04 -17.40
CA ILE A 46 2.69 -3.95 -18.52
C ILE A 46 3.89 -4.85 -18.24
N ASN A 47 4.34 -4.87 -16.99
CA ASN A 47 5.34 -5.78 -16.46
C ASN A 47 5.20 -5.83 -14.92
N SER A 48 6.12 -6.52 -14.24
CA SER A 48 6.08 -6.66 -12.78
C SER A 48 6.26 -5.34 -12.01
N ARG A 49 6.63 -4.23 -12.66
CA ARG A 49 6.91 -2.92 -12.02
C ARG A 49 6.16 -1.77 -12.68
N SER A 50 5.19 -2.07 -13.53
CA SER A 50 4.43 -1.05 -14.25
C SER A 50 3.02 -1.53 -14.57
N VAL A 51 2.06 -0.65 -14.36
CA VAL A 51 0.65 -0.92 -14.53
C VAL A 51 -0.02 0.22 -15.28
N ASP A 52 -0.91 -0.13 -16.21
CA ASP A 52 -1.81 0.84 -16.84
C ASP A 52 -3.07 0.97 -16.00
N VAL A 53 -3.34 2.19 -15.53
CA VAL A 53 -4.44 2.53 -14.62
C VAL A 53 -5.46 3.36 -15.37
N ASP A 54 -6.74 3.07 -15.14
CA ASP A 54 -7.88 3.87 -15.60
C ASP A 54 -8.72 4.40 -14.42
N GLY A 55 -9.71 5.24 -14.73
CA GLY A 55 -10.60 5.84 -13.74
C GLY A 55 -9.99 7.01 -12.98
N LEU A 56 -8.83 7.52 -13.40
CA LEU A 56 -8.21 8.70 -12.81
C LEU A 56 -8.84 9.99 -13.35
N PRO A 57 -8.85 11.09 -12.57
CA PRO A 57 -9.17 12.40 -13.10
C PRO A 57 -8.23 12.82 -14.24
N ALA A 58 -8.72 13.61 -15.19
CA ALA A 58 -7.86 14.19 -16.22
C ALA A 58 -6.77 15.05 -15.57
N ASN A 59 -5.53 14.92 -16.05
CA ASN A 59 -4.34 15.57 -15.50
C ASN A 59 -4.02 15.20 -14.05
N PHE A 60 -4.50 14.06 -13.54
CA PHE A 60 -4.09 13.55 -12.24
C PHE A 60 -2.58 13.25 -12.24
N GLU A 61 -1.83 13.86 -11.34
CA GLU A 61 -0.38 13.85 -11.30
C GLU A 61 0.11 12.98 -10.13
N LEU A 62 0.93 12.00 -10.46
CA LEU A 62 1.71 11.25 -9.49
C LEU A 62 3.18 11.62 -9.64
N VAL A 63 3.89 11.72 -8.52
CA VAL A 63 5.31 12.04 -8.45
C VAL A 63 6.08 10.91 -7.77
N PRO A 64 7.40 10.79 -8.01
CA PRO A 64 8.21 9.81 -7.32
C PRO A 64 8.10 9.94 -5.79
N GLY A 65 7.90 8.83 -5.10
CA GLY A 65 7.70 8.78 -3.65
C GLY A 65 6.23 8.77 -3.21
N ASP A 66 5.27 8.92 -4.13
CA ASP A 66 3.85 8.70 -3.83
C ASP A 66 3.57 7.22 -3.55
N TYR A 67 2.74 6.94 -2.56
CA TYR A 67 2.28 5.59 -2.29
C TYR A 67 1.14 5.19 -3.22
N LEU A 68 1.14 3.92 -3.63
CA LEU A 68 0.02 3.26 -4.29
C LEU A 68 -0.15 1.84 -3.73
N GLU A 69 -1.40 1.44 -3.52
CA GLU A 69 -1.76 0.05 -3.18
C GLU A 69 -2.35 -0.59 -4.43
N ILE A 70 -1.81 -1.73 -4.84
CA ILE A 70 -2.43 -2.59 -5.84
C ILE A 70 -3.27 -3.61 -5.09
N TRP A 71 -4.60 -3.49 -5.20
CA TRP A 71 -5.56 -4.30 -4.47
C TRP A 71 -6.24 -5.30 -5.40
N ARG A 72 -6.14 -6.60 -5.09
CA ARG A 72 -6.88 -7.66 -5.79
C ARG A 72 -8.00 -8.22 -4.92
N THR A 73 -7.67 -8.57 -3.68
CA THR A 73 -8.62 -9.05 -2.68
C THR A 73 -8.24 -8.52 -1.31
N LEU A 74 -9.05 -8.81 -0.29
CA LEU A 74 -8.75 -8.40 1.07
C LEU A 74 -7.40 -8.92 1.59
N LEU A 75 -6.95 -10.08 1.10
CA LEU A 75 -5.72 -10.76 1.54
C LEU A 75 -4.59 -10.72 0.50
N VAL A 76 -4.86 -10.17 -0.69
CA VAL A 76 -3.88 -10.00 -1.77
C VAL A 76 -3.88 -8.54 -2.19
N ARG A 77 -2.99 -7.78 -1.54
CA ARG A 77 -2.79 -6.35 -1.76
C ARG A 77 -1.31 -6.04 -1.58
N SER A 78 -0.78 -5.14 -2.38
CA SER A 78 0.65 -4.82 -2.38
C SER A 78 0.89 -3.32 -2.30
N LEU A 79 1.74 -2.87 -1.39
CA LEU A 79 2.10 -1.45 -1.25
C LEU A 79 3.36 -1.14 -2.06
N HIS A 80 3.29 -0.09 -2.87
CA HIS A 80 4.42 0.38 -3.67
C HIS A 80 4.58 1.90 -3.60
N LEU A 81 5.76 2.36 -4.02
CA LEU A 81 6.12 3.75 -4.26
C LEU A 81 6.24 3.98 -5.76
N VAL A 82 5.63 5.07 -6.22
CA VAL A 82 5.83 5.59 -7.57
C VAL A 82 7.31 5.93 -7.76
N THR A 83 7.87 5.55 -8.91
CA THR A 83 9.30 5.74 -9.23
C THR A 83 9.53 6.76 -10.33
N GLN A 84 8.50 7.08 -11.14
CA GLN A 84 8.57 8.06 -12.21
C GLN A 84 7.35 8.96 -12.17
N PRO A 85 7.50 10.27 -12.46
CA PRO A 85 6.36 11.16 -12.53
C PRO A 85 5.44 10.76 -13.69
N VAL A 86 4.14 10.83 -13.48
CA VAL A 86 3.14 10.54 -14.51
C VAL A 86 1.94 11.45 -14.36
N ILE A 87 1.37 11.84 -15.49
CA ILE A 87 0.15 12.64 -15.57
C ILE A 87 -0.88 11.83 -16.34
N ALA A 88 -2.07 11.68 -15.77
CA ALA A 88 -3.18 11.02 -16.43
C ALA A 88 -3.67 11.81 -17.64
N SER A 89 -3.89 11.11 -18.75
CA SER A 89 -4.47 11.67 -19.97
C SER A 89 -5.88 12.24 -19.76
N ALA A 90 -6.39 12.95 -20.77
CA ALA A 90 -7.78 13.43 -20.79
C ALA A 90 -8.82 12.31 -20.66
N ALA A 91 -8.47 11.07 -21.02
CA ALA A 91 -9.31 9.89 -20.83
C ALA A 91 -9.18 9.24 -19.44
N GLY A 92 -8.43 9.86 -18.51
CA GLY A 92 -8.24 9.34 -17.15
C GLY A 92 -7.35 8.12 -17.06
N ARG A 93 -6.39 8.00 -17.99
CA ARG A 93 -5.45 6.86 -18.08
C ARG A 93 -4.02 7.28 -17.82
N ALA A 94 -3.29 6.47 -17.05
CA ALA A 94 -1.88 6.67 -16.75
C ALA A 94 -1.14 5.33 -16.65
N THR A 95 0.06 5.26 -17.23
CA THR A 95 1.00 4.16 -16.96
C THR A 95 1.86 4.53 -15.75
N VAL A 96 1.68 3.82 -14.64
CA VAL A 96 2.38 4.09 -13.39
C VAL A 96 3.54 3.11 -13.22
N ASN A 97 4.74 3.63 -12.99
CA ASN A 97 5.94 2.85 -12.69
C ASN A 97 6.20 2.86 -11.19
N PHE A 98 6.49 1.71 -10.61
CA PHE A 98 6.58 1.56 -9.15
C PHE A 98 7.72 0.65 -8.70
N ASN A 99 8.07 0.76 -7.41
CA ASN A 99 9.16 -0.02 -6.80
C ASN A 99 8.69 -1.43 -6.42
N TYR A 100 9.65 -2.35 -6.31
CA TYR A 100 9.46 -3.79 -6.05
C TYR A 100 8.59 -4.52 -7.10
N PRO A 101 9.05 -5.68 -7.61
CA PRO A 101 8.26 -6.43 -8.56
C PRO A 101 7.03 -7.04 -7.89
N ILE A 102 5.87 -6.92 -8.54
CA ILE A 102 4.66 -7.63 -8.17
C ILE A 102 4.64 -9.00 -8.85
N ASP A 103 4.05 -9.99 -8.18
CA ASP A 103 3.87 -11.33 -8.73
C ASP A 103 2.69 -11.38 -9.70
N LEU A 104 2.98 -11.40 -11.00
CA LEU A 104 1.98 -11.42 -12.06
C LEU A 104 1.20 -12.75 -12.17
N GLN A 105 1.62 -13.82 -11.47
CA GLN A 105 0.82 -15.04 -11.38
C GLN A 105 -0.43 -14.83 -10.51
N HIS A 106 -0.28 -14.01 -9.46
CA HIS A 106 -1.32 -13.74 -8.46
C HIS A 106 -1.88 -12.32 -8.50
N PHE A 107 -1.27 -11.39 -9.22
CA PHE A 107 -1.85 -10.08 -9.49
C PHE A 107 -2.25 -10.00 -10.96
N LYS A 108 -3.54 -10.22 -11.20
CA LYS A 108 -4.17 -10.19 -12.53
C LYS A 108 -5.50 -9.46 -12.47
N VAL A 109 -5.84 -8.80 -13.57
CA VAL A 109 -7.10 -8.07 -13.73
C VAL A 109 -8.29 -9.02 -13.45
N PRO A 110 -9.34 -8.57 -12.72
CA PRO A 110 -9.53 -7.24 -12.17
C PRO A 110 -8.70 -6.97 -10.90
N CYS A 111 -8.08 -5.80 -10.83
CA CYS A 111 -7.48 -5.22 -9.63
C CYS A 111 -7.81 -3.71 -9.60
N SER A 112 -7.74 -3.10 -8.42
CA SER A 112 -7.81 -1.65 -8.25
C SER A 112 -6.48 -1.08 -7.79
N VAL A 113 -6.30 0.22 -7.98
CA VAL A 113 -5.19 0.98 -7.41
C VAL A 113 -5.76 1.99 -6.43
N HIS A 114 -5.29 1.97 -5.19
CA HIS A 114 -5.71 2.90 -4.14
C HIS A 114 -4.57 3.86 -3.81
N PHE A 115 -4.87 5.16 -3.79
CA PHE A 115 -3.95 6.24 -3.45
C PHE A 115 -4.25 6.85 -2.09
N GLU A 116 -5.48 6.68 -1.58
CA GLU A 116 -5.82 7.07 -0.21
C GLU A 116 -5.50 5.94 0.75
N ARG A 117 -4.71 6.24 1.79
CA ARG A 117 -4.26 5.28 2.82
C ARG A 117 -3.79 3.97 2.20
N ALA A 118 -3.00 4.09 1.13
CA ALA A 118 -2.41 2.95 0.45
C ALA A 118 -1.74 2.04 1.48
N SER A 119 -2.16 0.79 1.48
CA SER A 119 -1.91 -0.15 2.56
C SER A 119 -1.41 -1.50 2.07
N CYS A 120 -0.76 -2.24 2.97
CA CYS A 120 -0.39 -3.63 2.77
C CYS A 120 -0.71 -4.47 4.00
N LEU A 121 -0.87 -5.78 3.76
CA LEU A 121 -1.06 -6.74 4.83
C LEU A 121 0.32 -7.17 5.34
N MET A 122 0.58 -6.99 6.63
CA MET A 122 1.86 -7.30 7.24
C MET A 122 1.71 -8.30 8.39
N GLN A 123 2.77 -9.06 8.65
CA GLN A 123 2.90 -9.93 9.82
C GLN A 123 4.15 -9.53 10.59
N ILE A 124 4.04 -9.45 11.92
CA ILE A 124 5.17 -9.13 12.79
C ILE A 124 6.20 -10.26 12.70
N ASP A 125 7.47 -9.91 12.50
CA ASP A 125 8.55 -10.89 12.44
C ASP A 125 8.76 -11.51 13.83
N PRO A 126 8.74 -12.85 13.96
CA PRO A 126 8.94 -13.52 15.24
C PRO A 126 10.24 -13.09 15.94
N GLY A 127 10.13 -12.67 17.20
CA GLY A 127 11.27 -12.24 18.00
C GLY A 127 11.75 -10.80 17.77
N SER A 128 11.14 -10.04 16.85
CA SER A 128 11.50 -8.63 16.60
C SER A 128 10.98 -7.65 17.64
N TRP A 129 9.98 -8.05 18.43
CA TRP A 129 9.36 -7.19 19.43
C TRP A 129 10.36 -6.76 20.51
N SER A 130 10.38 -5.46 20.79
CA SER A 130 11.16 -4.87 21.87
C SER A 130 10.36 -3.77 22.56
N ALA A 131 10.48 -3.69 23.89
CA ALA A 131 10.01 -2.56 24.67
C ALA A 131 10.91 -2.32 25.88
N SER A 132 11.32 -1.06 26.07
CA SER A 132 12.10 -0.67 27.24
C SER A 132 11.26 -0.81 28.52
N LYS A 133 11.89 -1.25 29.61
CA LYS A 133 11.25 -1.34 30.94
C LYS A 133 11.18 -0.01 31.68
N SER A 134 11.52 1.11 31.03
CA SER A 134 11.52 2.44 31.68
C SER A 134 10.11 2.93 32.02
N MET A 135 10.02 3.75 33.07
CA MET A 135 8.76 4.37 33.52
C MET A 135 8.41 5.65 32.76
N GLN A 136 9.40 6.38 32.24
CA GLN A 136 9.17 7.65 31.55
C GLN A 136 8.85 7.49 30.06
N ASP A 137 9.41 6.48 29.39
CA ASP A 137 9.15 6.21 27.97
C ASP A 137 9.16 4.71 27.69
N ARG A 138 8.08 4.21 27.08
CA ARG A 138 7.95 2.83 26.61
C ARG A 138 7.85 2.80 25.08
N PRO A 139 8.91 3.17 24.35
CA PRO A 139 8.91 2.95 22.91
C PRO A 139 8.80 1.44 22.68
N VAL A 140 7.77 1.05 21.94
CA VAL A 140 7.58 -0.31 21.45
C VAL A 140 8.04 -0.31 20.00
N SER A 141 8.86 -1.28 19.63
CA SER A 141 9.28 -1.49 18.25
C SER A 141 9.13 -2.96 17.87
N PHE A 142 8.93 -3.18 16.57
CA PHE A 142 8.92 -4.49 15.93
C PHE A 142 9.27 -4.30 14.46
N SER A 143 9.69 -5.37 13.79
CA SER A 143 9.75 -5.44 12.33
C SER A 143 8.59 -6.28 11.82
N ALA A 144 8.15 -6.01 10.60
CA ALA A 144 7.06 -6.73 9.98
C ALA A 144 7.32 -6.90 8.49
N THR A 145 6.87 -8.03 7.97
CA THR A 145 7.01 -8.40 6.56
C THR A 145 5.65 -8.36 5.88
N GLU A 146 5.61 -7.86 4.65
CA GLU A 146 4.42 -7.90 3.81
C GLU A 146 4.07 -9.35 3.43
N MET A 147 2.79 -9.71 3.57
CA MET A 147 2.30 -11.08 3.41
C MET A 147 1.21 -11.13 2.34
N PHE A 148 1.23 -12.19 1.53
CA PHE A 148 0.22 -12.48 0.52
C PHE A 148 -0.38 -13.85 0.77
N PHE A 149 -1.71 -13.94 0.85
CA PHE A 149 -2.42 -15.21 0.99
C PHE A 149 -3.19 -15.49 -0.29
N TYR A 150 -2.59 -16.33 -1.14
CA TYR A 150 -3.17 -16.72 -2.41
C TYR A 150 -4.24 -17.81 -2.19
N GLU A 151 -5.37 -17.66 -2.88
CA GLU A 151 -6.46 -18.65 -2.96
C GLU A 151 -6.29 -19.57 -4.17
#